data_AF-A0A517VG10-F1
#
_entry.id   AF-A0A517VG10-F1
#
_cell.length_a   1.000
_cell.length_b   1.000
_cell.length_c   1.000
_cell.angle_alpha   90.00
_cell.angle_beta   90.00
_cell.angle_gamma   90.00
#
_symmetry.space_group_name_H-M   'P 1'
#
loop_
_entity.id
_entity.type
_entity.pdbx_description
1 polymer ?
#
loop_
_entity_poly.entity_id
_entity_poly.type
_entity_poly.pdbx_seq_one_letter_code
_entity_poly.pdbx_strand_id
1 'polypeptide(L)'
;MVEVKGTVSLDGNSIPVGDIIFEPADGTGPAAAGQIVDGKFDLQCPVGTKKVIISAARKTGKKGKDFGEDIMESYIPAKYNSESERQENVSQDSENEFHFVLKSM
;
A
#
# COMPACT_ATOMS: atom_id res chain seq x y z
N MET A 1 -8.53 17.03 5.65
CA MET A 1 -7.52 16.03 5.25
C MET A 1 -6.16 16.59 5.63
N VAL A 2 -5.19 15.71 5.86
CA VAL A 2 -3.81 16.04 6.13
C VAL A 2 -2.93 15.24 5.18
N GLU A 3 -1.74 15.76 4.89
CA GLU A 3 -0.73 15.04 4.11
C GLU A 3 -0.27 13.80 4.88
N VAL A 4 -0.15 12.68 4.16
CA VAL A 4 0.39 11.41 4.63
C VAL A 4 1.42 10.95 3.61
N LYS A 5 2.65 10.75 4.05
CA LYS A 5 3.77 10.36 3.19
C LYS A 5 4.55 9.23 3.80
N GLY A 6 5.43 8.62 3.03
CA GLY A 6 6.29 7.60 3.58
C GLY A 6 6.89 6.66 2.56
N THR A 7 7.33 5.51 3.06
CA THR A 7 8.05 4.53 2.25
C THR A 7 7.55 3.11 2.44
N VAL A 8 7.65 2.30 1.38
CA VAL A 8 7.38 0.87 1.41
C VAL A 8 8.54 0.09 0.79
N SER A 9 9.01 -0.91 1.52
CA SER A 9 10.02 -1.85 1.07
C SER A 9 9.57 -3.29 1.30
N LEU A 10 10.05 -4.22 0.47
CA LEU A 10 9.87 -5.66 0.63
C LEU A 10 11.24 -6.32 0.64
N ASP A 11 11.52 -7.08 1.69
CA ASP A 11 12.79 -7.79 1.88
C ASP A 11 14.03 -6.90 1.73
N GLY A 12 13.91 -5.64 2.16
CA GLY A 12 14.98 -4.65 2.11
C GLY A 12 15.09 -3.88 0.79
N ASN A 13 14.24 -4.17 -0.20
CA ASN A 13 14.20 -3.46 -1.48
C ASN A 13 12.97 -2.55 -1.57
N SER A 14 13.12 -1.31 -2.05
CA SER A 14 11.98 -0.44 -2.36
C SER A 14 11.04 -1.10 -3.37
N ILE A 15 9.73 -1.02 -3.13
CA ILE A 15 8.73 -1.48 -4.09
C ILE A 15 8.75 -0.56 -5.33
N PRO A 16 8.98 -1.05 -6.56
CA PRO A 16 9.07 -0.17 -7.72
C PRO A 16 7.76 0.56 -8.03
N VAL A 17 6.65 -0.18 -8.07
CA VAL A 17 5.30 0.34 -8.25
C VAL A 17 4.33 -0.51 -7.44
N GLY A 18 3.37 0.16 -6.80
CA GLY A 18 2.26 -0.47 -6.08
C GLY A 18 1.20 0.56 -5.70
N ASP A 19 0.29 0.14 -4.85
CA ASP A 19 -0.80 0.97 -4.32
C ASP A 19 -0.84 0.85 -2.80
N ILE A 20 -1.17 1.95 -2.14
CA ILE A 20 -1.42 2.01 -0.71
C ILE A 20 -2.78 2.63 -0.45
N ILE A 21 -3.54 2.01 0.46
CA ILE A 21 -4.87 2.47 0.87
C ILE A 21 -4.89 2.61 2.39
N PHE A 22 -5.40 3.73 2.87
CA PHE A 22 -5.70 4.03 4.26
C PHE A 22 -7.23 4.00 4.42
N GLU A 23 -7.77 2.86 4.84
CA GLU A 23 -9.20 2.69 5.13
C GLU A 23 -9.51 3.09 6.56
N PRO A 24 -10.67 3.69 6.86
CA PRO A 24 -11.08 3.95 8.25
C PRO A 24 -11.20 2.62 9.02
N ALA A 25 -10.50 2.49 10.15
CA ALA A 25 -10.46 1.23 10.91
C ALA A 25 -11.83 0.85 11.54
N ASP A 26 -12.71 1.82 11.71
CA ASP A 26 -14.10 1.64 12.18
C ASP A 26 -15.10 1.38 11.03
N GLY A 27 -14.61 1.30 9.78
CA GLY A 27 -15.43 1.13 8.58
C GLY A 27 -16.30 2.33 8.21
N THR A 28 -16.11 3.48 8.88
CA THR A 28 -16.96 4.66 8.70
C THR A 28 -16.19 5.82 8.06
N GLY A 29 -16.72 6.34 6.95
CA GLY A 29 -16.14 7.48 6.23
C GLY A 29 -15.27 7.08 5.02
N PRO A 30 -14.64 8.06 4.36
CA PRO A 30 -13.89 7.81 3.14
C PRO A 30 -12.51 7.20 3.41
N ALA A 31 -12.12 6.26 2.56
CA ALA A 31 -10.73 5.82 2.43
C ALA A 31 -9.90 6.85 1.67
N ALA A 32 -8.57 6.79 1.84
CA ALA A 32 -7.62 7.52 1.02
C ALA A 32 -6.70 6.53 0.32
N ALA A 33 -6.42 6.74 -0.96
CA ALA A 33 -5.58 5.87 -1.77
C ALA A 33 -4.49 6.68 -2.47
N GLY A 34 -3.31 6.07 -2.62
CA GLY A 34 -2.17 6.66 -3.31
C GLY A 34 -1.34 5.60 -4.01
N GLN A 35 -0.60 6.03 -5.04
CA GLN A 35 0.35 5.18 -5.72
C GLN A 35 1.68 5.14 -4.95
N ILE A 36 2.30 3.97 -4.88
CA ILE A 36 3.69 3.80 -4.48
C ILE A 36 4.54 3.84 -5.74
N VAL A 37 5.53 4.72 -5.79
CA VAL A 37 6.53 4.80 -6.88
C VAL A 37 7.92 4.86 -6.26
N ASP A 38 8.82 3.96 -6.69
CA ASP A 38 10.17 3.81 -6.15
C ASP A 38 10.20 3.71 -4.61
N GLY A 39 9.21 3.00 -4.07
CA GLY A 39 9.02 2.74 -2.66
C GLY A 39 8.51 3.95 -1.88
N LYS A 40 8.01 5.00 -2.53
CA LYS A 40 7.50 6.21 -1.86
C LYS A 40 6.04 6.45 -2.20
N PHE A 41 5.29 6.99 -1.24
CA PHE A 41 3.93 7.46 -1.44
C PHE A 41 3.73 8.83 -0.79
N ASP A 42 2.76 9.58 -1.31
CA ASP A 42 2.29 10.86 -0.81
C ASP A 42 0.81 10.98 -1.19
N LEU A 43 -0.07 11.20 -0.20
CA LEU A 43 -1.52 11.31 -0.39
C LEU A 43 -2.18 12.18 0.68
N GLN A 44 -3.38 12.66 0.39
CA GLN A 44 -4.22 13.37 1.36
C GLN A 44 -5.17 12.39 2.07
N CYS A 45 -5.10 12.33 3.40
CA CYS A 45 -5.88 11.39 4.20
C CYS A 45 -6.77 12.10 5.24
N PRO A 46 -8.00 11.65 5.50
CA PRO A 46 -8.77 12.06 6.68
C PRO A 46 -8.04 11.65 7.96
N VAL A 47 -8.21 12.43 9.04
CA VAL A 47 -7.68 12.06 10.36
C VAL A 47 -8.40 10.83 10.94
N GLY A 48 -7.78 10.23 11.96
CA GLY A 48 -8.28 9.07 12.69
C GLY A 48 -7.47 7.80 12.42
N THR A 49 -7.85 6.72 13.10
CA THR A 49 -7.21 5.40 12.95
C THR A 49 -7.52 4.79 11.60
N LYS A 50 -6.49 4.38 10.87
CA LYS A 50 -6.58 3.81 9.53
C LYS A 50 -6.02 2.41 9.48
N LYS A 51 -6.75 1.48 8.87
CA LYS A 51 -6.21 0.20 8.40
C LYS A 51 -5.42 0.46 7.11
N VAL A 52 -4.19 -0.04 7.06
CA VAL A 52 -3.29 0.15 5.91
C VAL A 52 -3.29 -1.10 5.06
N ILE A 53 -3.61 -0.95 3.77
CA ILE A 53 -3.61 -2.00 2.77
C ILE A 53 -2.56 -1.64 1.73
N ILE A 54 -1.63 -2.56 1.49
CA ILE A 54 -0.55 -2.39 0.51
C ILE A 54 -0.66 -3.50 -0.52
N SER A 55 -0.61 -3.13 -1.79
CA SER A 55 -0.65 -4.09 -2.89
C SER A 55 0.35 -3.72 -3.97
N ALA A 56 0.89 -4.73 -4.64
CA ALA A 56 1.75 -4.54 -5.80
C ALA A 56 1.74 -5.81 -6.66
N ALA A 57 1.83 -5.61 -7.97
CA ALA A 57 1.90 -6.68 -8.94
C ALA A 57 3.08 -6.48 -9.89
N ARG A 58 3.63 -7.57 -10.40
CA ARG A 58 4.74 -7.56 -11.36
C ARG A 58 4.46 -8.49 -12.52
N LYS A 59 5.09 -8.21 -13.66
CA LYS A 59 5.04 -9.10 -14.82
C LYS A 59 5.78 -10.39 -14.50
N THR A 60 5.16 -11.53 -14.82
CA THR A 60 5.79 -12.86 -14.68
C THR A 60 6.69 -13.23 -15.86
N GLY A 61 6.65 -12.44 -16.95
CA GLY A 61 7.31 -12.75 -18.23
C GLY A 61 6.58 -13.81 -19.06
N LYS A 62 5.47 -14.37 -18.55
CA LYS A 62 4.62 -15.31 -19.29
C LYS A 62 3.52 -14.56 -20.03
N LYS A 63 3.15 -15.07 -21.19
CA LYS A 63 2.00 -14.58 -21.95
C LYS A 63 0.75 -15.39 -21.63
N GLY A 64 -0.37 -14.69 -21.48
CA GLY A 64 -1.69 -15.28 -21.37
C GLY A 64 -2.03 -16.09 -22.61
N LYS A 65 -2.75 -17.21 -22.42
CA LYS A 65 -3.23 -18.04 -23.54
C LYS A 65 -4.23 -17.29 -24.41
N ASP A 66 -4.95 -16.35 -23.79
CA ASP A 66 -5.93 -15.50 -24.45
C ASP A 66 -5.29 -14.13 -24.70
N PHE A 67 -5.26 -13.72 -25.97
CA PHE A 67 -4.78 -12.42 -26.45
C PHE A 67 -3.29 -12.06 -26.23
N GLY A 68 -2.50 -12.92 -25.59
CA GLY A 68 -1.04 -12.75 -25.48
C GLY A 68 -0.60 -11.64 -24.51
N GLU A 69 -1.47 -11.26 -23.57
CA GLU A 69 -1.17 -10.26 -22.54
C GLU A 69 -0.11 -10.75 -21.55
N ASP A 70 0.63 -9.84 -20.92
CA ASP A 70 1.56 -10.23 -19.84
C ASP A 70 0.78 -10.71 -18.62
N ILE A 71 1.05 -11.93 -18.16
CA ILE A 71 0.50 -12.41 -16.90
C ILE A 71 1.16 -11.64 -15.76
N MET A 72 0.34 -10.97 -14.96
CA MET A 72 0.74 -10.27 -13.74
C MET A 72 0.62 -11.21 -12.54
N GLU A 73 1.55 -11.12 -11.60
CA GLU A 73 1.44 -11.77 -10.29
C GLU A 73 1.50 -10.73 -9.16
N SER A 74 0.61 -10.88 -8.18
CA SER A 74 0.71 -10.17 -6.92
C SER A 74 1.82 -10.78 -6.09
N TYR A 75 2.69 -9.94 -5.53
CA TYR A 75 3.86 -10.40 -4.76
C TYR A 75 3.89 -9.85 -3.32
N ILE A 76 2.90 -9.05 -2.93
CA ILE A 76 2.71 -8.61 -1.54
C ILE A 76 1.91 -9.67 -0.78
N PRO A 77 2.42 -10.20 0.35
CA PRO A 77 1.71 -11.17 1.16
C PRO A 77 0.34 -10.68 1.65
N ALA A 78 -0.61 -11.61 1.78
CA ALA A 78 -1.98 -11.31 2.20
C ALA A 78 -2.06 -10.54 3.53
N LYS A 79 -1.15 -10.83 4.48
CA LYS A 79 -1.03 -10.15 5.78
C LYS A 79 -0.77 -8.63 5.71
N TYR A 80 -0.42 -8.10 4.55
CA TYR A 80 -0.27 -6.66 4.30
C TYR A 80 -1.32 -6.10 3.32
N ASN A 81 -2.18 -6.97 2.78
CA ASN A 81 -3.21 -6.65 1.80
C ASN A 81 -4.59 -7.11 2.29
N SER A 82 -5.13 -8.19 1.71
CA SER A 82 -6.48 -8.70 1.97
C SER A 82 -6.72 -9.09 3.44
N GLU A 83 -5.67 -9.47 4.14
CA GLU A 83 -5.68 -9.88 5.56
C GLU A 83 -4.91 -8.88 6.43
N SER A 84 -4.78 -7.62 5.97
CA SER A 84 -4.04 -6.62 6.75
C SER A 84 -4.70 -6.35 8.11
N GLU A 85 -3.87 -6.37 9.14
CA GLU A 85 -4.21 -5.92 10.50
C GLU A 85 -3.43 -4.65 10.88
N ARG A 86 -2.59 -4.13 9.97
CA ARG A 86 -1.76 -2.95 10.25
C ARG A 86 -2.65 -1.73 10.38
N GLN A 87 -2.50 -1.02 11.50
CA GLN A 87 -3.19 0.24 11.75
C GLN A 87 -2.19 1.38 12.00
N GLU A 88 -2.52 2.57 11.51
CA GLU A 88 -1.79 3.82 11.74
C GLU A 88 -2.77 4.91 12.18
N ASN A 89 -2.31 5.82 13.04
CA ASN A 89 -3.10 6.97 13.45
C ASN A 89 -2.68 8.21 12.64
N VAL A 90 -3.61 8.75 11.86
CA VAL A 90 -3.41 9.99 11.11
C VAL A 90 -3.95 11.16 11.94
N SER A 91 -3.12 12.15 12.24
CA SER A 91 -3.48 13.30 13.10
C SER A 91 -3.12 14.64 12.47
N GLN A 92 -3.78 15.72 12.91
CA GLN A 92 -3.40 17.09 12.55
C GLN A 92 -2.11 17.53 13.26
N ASP A 93 -1.76 16.88 14.37
CA ASP A 93 -0.65 17.27 15.24
C ASP A 93 0.63 16.44 15.02
N SER A 94 0.67 15.62 13.97
CA SER A 94 1.82 14.77 13.62
C SER A 94 2.26 14.96 12.18
N GLU A 95 3.53 14.62 11.91
CA GLU A 95 4.10 14.65 10.55
C GLU A 95 3.45 13.65 9.59
N ASN A 96 2.76 12.62 10.13
CA ASN A 96 2.11 11.55 9.36
C ASN A 96 3.04 10.87 8.34
N GLU A 97 4.30 10.65 8.74
CA GLU A 97 5.29 9.91 7.96
C GLU A 97 5.34 8.45 8.43
N PHE A 98 5.06 7.51 7.52
CA PHE A 98 5.00 6.07 7.85
C PHE A 98 5.95 5.23 6.99
N HIS A 99 6.71 4.35 7.64
CA HIS A 99 7.66 3.47 6.95
C HIS A 99 7.26 2.00 7.11
N PHE A 100 6.92 1.35 6.00
CA PHE A 100 6.49 -0.03 5.95
C PHE A 100 7.63 -0.91 5.42
N VAL A 101 8.21 -1.73 6.32
CA VAL A 101 9.23 -2.73 5.98
C VAL A 101 8.57 -4.11 5.96
N LEU A 102 8.24 -4.57 4.76
CA LEU A 102 7.51 -5.82 4.53
C LEU A 102 8.46 -7.01 4.39
N LYS A 103 7.95 -8.21 4.67
CA LYS A 103 8.65 -9.48 4.49
C LYS A 103 7.81 -10.46 3.67
N SER A 104 8.43 -11.13 2.70
CA SER A 104 7.71 -12.10 1.86
C SER A 104 7.30 -13.38 2.61
N MET A 105 7.92 -13.66 3.77
CA MET A 105 7.64 -14.80 4.65
C MET A 105 7.29 -14.29 6.06
#